data_AF-A0A9E6F1N2-F1
#
_entry.id   AF-A0A9E6F1N2-F1
#
_cell.length_a   1.000
_cell.length_b   1.000
_cell.length_c   1.000
_cell.angle_alpha   90.00
_cell.angle_beta   90.00
_cell.angle_gamma   90.00
#
_symmetry.space_group_name_H-M   'P 1'
#
loop_
_entity.id
_entity.type
_entity.pdbx_description
1 polymer ?
#
loop_
_entity_poly.entity_id
_entity_poly.type
_entity_poly.pdbx_seq_one_letter_code
_entity_poly.pdbx_strand_id
1 'polypeptide(L)'
;MKKSKYIFAPHLSTLPMLSKRACRLFSIFCILLLTLNTYSQGIAINTTGVAADNSAMLDINATGMNPKAGLLIPRMTTTERNLIVSPAEGLQIYNTSTQCFEAYYGSGWQSVSCLCTSPAAAGTISGTSDVCPGQNAVLYSVPAISGATNYIWSYSGTGVAIIGSTDAVIIYFSGTATSGNLTVMGTNNCGNGTVSANYGINVNSAPPDITGQPANPAAVCADDGTSSFTITATGALTYQWQEYVSSWNNISNGGVYSNVTTSTLTITNPPASMDGYKYRCIIGGTCTNSSTSNGLATLTFNPNLPASVSIAASATSICSGTSVTFTATPTNGGTPSYQWKVNGLNVGTNSNTYTSSSLANGNAITCVMTSNASPCLTGSPATSNTITMTVTSLMCNLISYWKLNGNSNDAFSSNNGSDASITYSTDNGKISQGAGFVSANSSKILFADASLLKPTGNHSVSFWFKTTTSSGWKGIFQSYSQVSTVAGIQIMMSGANPGKLRFVNGNNQGFNYGTDYVEAISSGTVNDGSWHFAVCVSDGSTLKIYLDGNSSPVANVGWTGGVAYTSPSYQALGCFDNNGTPEAFFDGSLDEVSFWSRALTTGEISQLYNSGTGLQYPF
;
A
#
# COMPACT_ATOMS: atom_id res chain seq x y z
N MET A 1 94.28 -24.53 -8.92
CA MET A 1 95.29 -23.59 -9.50
C MET A 1 95.50 -23.92 -10.98
N LYS A 2 96.22 -23.05 -11.73
CA LYS A 2 97.01 -23.25 -12.98
C LYS A 2 96.73 -24.53 -13.82
N LYS A 3 96.28 -24.44 -15.09
CA LYS A 3 96.98 -24.04 -16.36
C LYS A 3 97.82 -25.15 -17.02
N SER A 4 97.81 -25.14 -18.37
CA SER A 4 98.59 -25.98 -19.34
C SER A 4 98.10 -27.44 -19.49
N LYS A 5 97.90 -28.06 -20.67
CA LYS A 5 98.28 -27.87 -22.10
C LYS A 5 99.71 -28.30 -22.46
N TYR A 6 99.91 -29.25 -23.41
CA TYR A 6 100.84 -29.19 -24.58
C TYR A 6 101.10 -30.53 -25.32
N ILE A 7 101.44 -30.42 -26.63
CA ILE A 7 102.36 -31.27 -27.48
C ILE A 7 101.97 -32.75 -27.76
N PHE A 8 102.13 -33.38 -28.95
CA PHE A 8 102.39 -33.08 -30.39
C PHE A 8 101.63 -34.19 -31.23
N ALA A 9 101.49 -34.31 -32.57
CA ALA A 9 102.20 -33.92 -33.83
C ALA A 9 103.46 -34.78 -34.19
N PRO A 10 103.91 -34.91 -35.48
CA PRO A 10 103.36 -34.45 -36.78
C PRO A 10 103.43 -35.52 -37.95
N HIS A 11 103.06 -35.12 -39.20
CA HIS A 11 103.72 -35.35 -40.53
C HIS A 11 104.35 -36.71 -40.96
N LEU A 12 104.46 -37.12 -42.26
CA LEU A 12 103.88 -36.70 -43.57
C LEU A 12 104.23 -37.73 -44.71
N SER A 13 103.45 -37.73 -45.81
CA SER A 13 103.84 -37.95 -47.23
C SER A 13 104.66 -39.18 -47.73
N THR A 14 104.02 -39.94 -48.64
CA THR A 14 104.46 -40.37 -50.01
C THR A 14 105.93 -40.70 -50.34
N LEU A 15 106.15 -41.78 -51.12
CA LEU A 15 106.60 -41.73 -52.55
C LEU A 15 106.64 -43.15 -53.19
N PRO A 16 106.58 -43.29 -54.55
CA PRO A 16 106.62 -44.58 -55.27
C PRO A 16 107.91 -44.77 -56.12
N MET A 17 107.86 -45.71 -57.10
CA MET A 17 108.86 -46.08 -58.13
C MET A 17 109.92 -47.12 -57.70
N LEU A 18 110.00 -48.29 -58.37
CA LEU A 18 110.77 -48.64 -59.60
C LEU A 18 112.31 -48.60 -59.41
N SER A 19 113.12 -49.47 -60.04
CA SER A 19 112.87 -50.28 -61.25
C SER A 19 113.64 -51.61 -61.36
N LYS A 20 112.97 -52.60 -61.98
CA LYS A 20 113.45 -53.62 -62.95
C LYS A 20 114.94 -54.05 -62.97
N ARG A 21 115.12 -55.36 -62.75
CA ARG A 21 115.93 -56.31 -63.59
C ARG A 21 117.46 -56.10 -63.67
N ALA A 22 118.21 -56.54 -62.66
CA ALA A 22 119.65 -56.82 -62.81
C ALA A 22 120.23 -57.97 -61.93
N CYS A 23 119.41 -58.89 -61.38
CA CYS A 23 119.93 -60.05 -60.64
C CYS A 23 119.05 -61.31 -60.83
N ARG A 24 119.08 -61.88 -62.04
CA ARG A 24 118.60 -63.25 -62.29
C ARG A 24 119.73 -64.24 -62.02
N LEU A 25 119.37 -65.44 -61.54
CA LEU A 25 120.14 -66.70 -61.35
C LEU A 25 120.69 -67.05 -59.95
N PHE A 26 121.16 -66.13 -59.08
CA PHE A 26 121.93 -66.59 -57.90
C PHE A 26 121.12 -67.04 -56.67
N SER A 27 119.85 -66.68 -56.53
CA SER A 27 119.06 -66.93 -55.30
C SER A 27 118.01 -68.05 -55.41
N ILE A 28 118.01 -68.85 -56.48
CA ILE A 28 117.12 -70.01 -56.65
C ILE A 28 117.43 -71.13 -55.63
N PHE A 29 118.59 -71.06 -54.94
CA PHE A 29 119.01 -72.04 -53.94
C PHE A 29 118.80 -71.59 -52.47
N CYS A 30 118.21 -70.41 -52.22
CA CYS A 30 117.70 -70.04 -50.88
C CYS A 30 116.37 -70.74 -50.61
N ILE A 31 116.49 -72.05 -50.42
CA ILE A 31 115.46 -72.99 -50.01
C ILE A 31 114.81 -72.55 -48.68
N LEU A 32 113.48 -72.46 -48.68
CA LEU A 32 112.59 -72.83 -47.57
C LEU A 32 112.78 -72.11 -46.21
N LEU A 33 112.07 -70.98 -45.98
CA LEU A 33 111.37 -70.65 -44.71
C LEU A 33 110.56 -69.34 -44.85
N LEU A 34 109.36 -69.32 -44.24
CA LEU A 34 108.45 -68.17 -44.02
C LEU A 34 108.20 -67.16 -45.16
N THR A 35 107.07 -67.32 -45.85
CA THR A 35 106.02 -66.28 -45.90
C THR A 35 104.67 -66.95 -46.11
N LEU A 36 103.98 -67.28 -45.01
CA LEU A 36 102.59 -67.71 -45.05
C LEU A 36 101.72 -66.48 -45.31
N ASN A 37 101.09 -66.40 -46.48
CA ASN A 37 99.90 -65.56 -46.63
C ASN A 37 98.77 -66.23 -45.84
N THR A 38 98.54 -65.77 -44.61
CA THR A 38 97.41 -66.20 -43.78
C THR A 38 96.11 -65.65 -44.35
N TYR A 39 95.54 -66.39 -45.30
CA TYR A 39 94.16 -66.19 -45.71
C TYR A 39 93.24 -66.47 -44.52
N SER A 40 92.74 -65.41 -43.89
CA SER A 40 91.63 -65.49 -42.95
C SER A 40 90.37 -65.89 -43.70
N GLN A 41 90.07 -67.18 -43.76
CA GLN A 41 88.82 -67.68 -44.33
C GLN A 41 87.72 -67.56 -43.28
N GLY A 42 86.70 -66.75 -43.57
CA GLY A 42 85.48 -66.69 -42.78
C GLY A 42 84.75 -68.02 -42.80
N ILE A 43 84.16 -68.42 -41.68
CA ILE A 43 83.46 -69.70 -41.58
C ILE A 43 82.05 -69.54 -42.17
N ALA A 44 81.74 -70.32 -43.21
CA ALA A 44 80.41 -70.39 -43.80
C ALA A 44 79.60 -71.55 -43.22
N ILE A 45 78.40 -71.28 -42.71
CA ILE A 45 77.42 -72.27 -42.31
C ILE A 45 76.18 -72.09 -43.19
N ASN A 46 76.15 -72.82 -44.30
CA ASN A 46 75.03 -72.84 -45.24
C ASN A 46 74.90 -74.21 -45.91
N THR A 47 73.79 -74.42 -46.61
CA THR A 47 73.51 -75.67 -47.35
C THR A 47 73.83 -75.57 -48.85
N THR A 48 74.33 -74.43 -49.30
CA THR A 48 74.57 -74.12 -50.73
C THR A 48 76.03 -74.28 -51.16
N GLY A 49 76.96 -74.47 -50.21
CA GLY A 49 78.39 -74.57 -50.48
C GLY A 49 79.05 -73.24 -50.86
N VAL A 50 78.35 -72.12 -50.67
CA VAL A 50 78.87 -70.78 -50.95
C VAL A 50 79.87 -70.39 -49.86
N ALA A 51 81.00 -69.80 -50.24
CA ALA A 51 81.97 -69.27 -49.28
C ALA A 51 81.37 -68.11 -48.47
N ALA A 52 81.88 -67.87 -47.26
CA ALA A 52 81.45 -66.74 -46.45
C ALA A 52 81.71 -65.41 -47.18
N ASP A 53 80.83 -64.43 -47.01
CA ASP A 53 81.12 -63.08 -47.50
C ASP A 53 82.47 -62.57 -46.93
N ASN A 54 83.23 -61.82 -47.74
CA ASN A 54 84.56 -61.34 -47.37
C ASN A 54 84.56 -60.39 -46.14
N SER A 55 83.41 -59.86 -45.74
CA SER A 55 83.23 -59.07 -44.51
C SER A 55 82.86 -59.90 -43.27
N ALA A 56 82.51 -61.19 -43.43
CA ALA A 56 81.98 -62.03 -42.38
C ALA A 56 83.03 -63.02 -41.83
N MET A 57 83.34 -62.91 -40.54
CA MET A 57 84.13 -63.93 -39.83
C MET A 57 83.33 -65.23 -39.62
N LEU A 58 82.00 -65.11 -39.52
CA LEU A 58 81.03 -66.19 -39.49
C LEU A 58 79.80 -65.77 -40.30
N ASP A 59 79.51 -66.48 -41.39
CA ASP A 59 78.37 -66.27 -42.27
C ASP A 59 77.37 -67.44 -42.10
N ILE A 60 76.12 -67.15 -41.78
CA ILE A 60 75.08 -68.16 -41.53
C ILE A 60 73.90 -67.91 -42.48
N ASN A 61 73.79 -68.71 -43.53
CA ASN A 61 72.76 -68.57 -44.55
C ASN A 61 71.81 -69.78 -44.57
N ALA A 62 70.65 -69.61 -43.94
CA ALA A 62 69.59 -70.61 -43.84
C ALA A 62 68.67 -70.69 -45.08
N THR A 63 69.03 -70.06 -46.20
CA THR A 63 68.24 -70.10 -47.43
C THR A 63 68.22 -71.51 -48.00
N GLY A 64 67.03 -72.10 -48.12
CA GLY A 64 66.83 -73.50 -48.54
C GLY A 64 66.50 -74.47 -47.40
N MET A 65 66.70 -74.08 -46.13
CA MET A 65 66.36 -74.93 -44.98
C MET A 65 64.86 -74.83 -44.64
N ASN A 66 64.23 -75.98 -44.37
CA ASN A 66 62.84 -76.06 -43.90
C ASN A 66 62.71 -77.07 -42.72
N PRO A 67 62.35 -76.63 -41.50
CA PRO A 67 62.16 -75.24 -41.09
C PRO A 67 63.46 -74.43 -41.21
N LYS A 68 63.35 -73.11 -41.37
CA LYS A 68 64.51 -72.21 -41.38
C LYS A 68 65.14 -72.15 -39.99
N ALA A 69 66.26 -72.84 -39.80
CA ALA A 69 67.04 -72.76 -38.57
C ALA A 69 67.93 -71.52 -38.58
N GLY A 70 67.82 -70.67 -37.57
CA GLY A 70 68.77 -69.58 -37.31
C GLY A 70 69.85 -69.97 -36.29
N LEU A 71 70.70 -69.01 -35.91
CA LEU A 71 71.64 -69.20 -34.80
C LEU A 71 70.88 -69.24 -33.46
N LEU A 72 70.76 -70.44 -32.88
CA LEU A 72 70.26 -70.61 -31.53
C LEU A 72 71.40 -70.40 -30.52
N ILE A 73 71.54 -69.17 -30.02
CA ILE A 73 72.48 -68.86 -28.93
C ILE A 73 72.10 -69.62 -27.64
N PRO A 74 73.05 -69.86 -26.71
CA PRO A 74 72.76 -70.57 -25.46
C PRO A 74 71.62 -69.90 -24.67
N ARG A 75 70.62 -70.69 -24.27
CA ARG A 75 69.45 -70.23 -23.50
C ARG A 75 69.52 -70.80 -22.09
N MET A 76 69.33 -69.94 -21.09
CA MET A 76 69.52 -70.30 -19.66
C MET A 76 68.82 -69.29 -18.75
N THR A 77 68.51 -69.67 -17.52
CA THR A 77 68.00 -68.74 -16.49
C THR A 77 69.09 -67.82 -15.95
N THR A 78 68.71 -66.74 -15.25
CA THR A 78 69.63 -65.89 -14.47
C THR A 78 70.49 -66.72 -13.51
N THR A 79 69.91 -67.77 -12.92
CA THR A 79 70.58 -68.66 -11.97
C THR A 79 71.68 -69.47 -12.67
N GLU A 80 71.36 -70.14 -13.77
CA GLU A 80 72.31 -70.94 -14.54
C GLU A 80 73.42 -70.09 -15.17
N ARG A 81 73.08 -68.90 -15.69
CA ARG A 81 74.03 -67.89 -16.18
C ARG A 81 75.05 -67.49 -15.11
N ASN A 82 74.62 -67.37 -13.85
CA ASN A 82 75.49 -67.02 -12.73
C ASN A 82 76.39 -68.18 -12.26
N LEU A 83 76.17 -69.42 -12.74
CA LEU A 83 77.06 -70.56 -12.48
C LEU A 83 78.21 -70.66 -13.50
N ILE A 84 78.24 -69.83 -14.53
CA ILE A 84 79.37 -69.76 -15.47
C ILE A 84 80.56 -69.13 -14.76
N VAL A 85 81.54 -69.96 -14.40
CA VAL A 85 82.82 -69.52 -13.80
C VAL A 85 83.73 -69.00 -14.92
N SER A 86 84.30 -67.80 -14.73
CA SER A 86 85.18 -67.12 -15.70
C SER A 86 84.63 -67.05 -17.13
N PRO A 87 83.43 -66.46 -17.35
CA PRO A 87 82.87 -66.28 -18.68
C PRO A 87 83.80 -65.42 -19.56
N ALA A 88 83.93 -65.79 -20.83
CA ALA A 88 84.71 -65.03 -21.79
C ALA A 88 84.08 -63.66 -22.08
N GLU A 89 84.90 -62.64 -22.25
CA GLU A 89 84.42 -61.34 -22.74
C GLU A 89 83.84 -61.50 -24.15
N GLY A 90 82.66 -60.92 -24.38
CA GLY A 90 81.87 -61.11 -25.61
C GLY A 90 81.01 -62.38 -25.63
N LEU A 91 80.98 -63.21 -24.57
CA LEU A 91 80.05 -64.34 -24.47
C LEU A 91 78.60 -63.84 -24.45
N GLN A 92 77.76 -64.35 -25.35
CA GLN A 92 76.36 -63.94 -25.55
C GLN A 92 75.41 -65.09 -25.24
N ILE A 93 74.34 -64.80 -24.49
CA ILE A 93 73.30 -65.76 -24.08
C ILE A 93 71.91 -65.14 -24.17
N TYR A 94 70.87 -65.96 -24.27
CA TYR A 94 69.49 -65.52 -24.04
C TYR A 94 69.04 -65.95 -22.64
N ASN A 95 68.87 -64.97 -21.75
CA ASN A 95 68.41 -65.20 -20.40
C ASN A 95 66.89 -65.38 -20.38
N THR A 96 66.43 -66.60 -20.12
CA THR A 96 65.01 -66.96 -20.12
C THR A 96 64.26 -66.45 -18.88
N SER A 97 64.95 -66.00 -17.84
CA SER A 97 64.35 -65.39 -16.64
C SER A 97 64.09 -63.89 -16.80
N THR A 98 64.97 -63.16 -17.48
CA THR A 98 64.81 -61.72 -17.77
C THR A 98 64.18 -61.48 -19.15
N GLN A 99 64.08 -62.53 -19.98
CA GLN A 99 63.73 -62.47 -21.41
C GLN A 99 64.67 -61.60 -22.26
N CYS A 100 65.89 -61.36 -21.75
CA CYS A 100 66.92 -60.55 -22.39
C CYS A 100 67.97 -61.36 -23.14
N PHE A 101 68.39 -60.86 -24.29
CA PHE A 101 69.71 -61.12 -24.84
C PHE A 101 70.73 -60.40 -23.95
N GLU A 102 71.69 -61.15 -23.40
CA GLU A 102 72.70 -60.64 -22.46
C GLU A 102 74.10 -61.01 -22.95
N ALA A 103 75.07 -60.13 -22.72
CA ALA A 103 76.47 -60.35 -23.04
C ALA A 103 77.38 -60.04 -21.85
N TYR A 104 78.51 -60.75 -21.75
CA TYR A 104 79.50 -60.54 -20.69
C TYR A 104 80.61 -59.56 -21.15
N TYR A 105 80.78 -58.46 -20.43
CA TYR A 105 81.69 -57.35 -20.79
C TYR A 105 82.90 -57.26 -19.84
N GLY A 106 83.51 -58.41 -19.51
CA GLY A 106 84.72 -58.54 -18.66
C GLY A 106 84.53 -58.18 -17.17
N SER A 107 83.54 -57.36 -16.87
CA SER A 107 83.20 -56.79 -15.55
C SER A 107 81.84 -57.26 -15.03
N GLY A 108 81.00 -57.83 -15.90
CA GLY A 108 79.65 -58.27 -15.58
C GLY A 108 78.82 -58.62 -16.82
N TRP A 109 77.67 -59.25 -16.59
CA TRP A 109 76.64 -59.45 -17.61
C TRP A 109 75.82 -58.16 -17.78
N GLN A 110 75.55 -57.77 -19.02
CA GLN A 110 74.65 -56.66 -19.36
C GLN A 110 73.61 -57.09 -20.41
N SER A 111 72.38 -56.60 -20.27
CA SER A 111 71.32 -56.81 -21.27
C SER A 111 71.55 -55.93 -22.49
N VAL A 112 71.67 -56.57 -23.66
CA VAL A 112 71.85 -55.90 -24.96
C VAL A 112 70.49 -55.54 -25.57
N SER A 113 69.49 -56.41 -25.38
CA SER A 113 68.10 -56.19 -25.80
C SER A 113 67.18 -57.13 -25.00
N CYS A 114 65.93 -56.75 -24.76
CA CYS A 114 64.96 -57.58 -24.04
C CYS A 114 63.65 -57.70 -24.80
N LEU A 115 63.03 -58.88 -24.79
CA LEU A 115 61.64 -59.03 -25.23
C LEU A 115 60.74 -58.34 -24.21
N CYS A 116 59.93 -57.40 -24.69
CA CYS A 116 59.38 -56.32 -23.88
C CYS A 116 58.07 -55.88 -24.55
N THR A 117 56.93 -55.96 -23.85
CA THR A 117 55.62 -55.57 -24.38
C THR A 117 55.06 -54.37 -23.64
N SER A 118 54.53 -53.40 -24.38
CA SER A 118 53.74 -52.30 -23.82
C SER A 118 52.55 -52.82 -23.01
N PRO A 119 52.06 -52.07 -22.00
CA PRO A 119 50.89 -52.47 -21.23
C PRO A 119 49.62 -52.65 -22.07
N ALA A 120 48.68 -53.42 -21.54
CA ALA A 120 47.38 -53.63 -22.15
C ALA A 120 46.56 -52.32 -22.29
N ALA A 121 45.44 -52.39 -23.01
CA ALA A 121 44.48 -51.29 -23.06
C ALA A 121 43.85 -51.04 -21.68
N ALA A 122 43.63 -49.76 -21.35
CA ALA A 122 42.94 -49.38 -20.12
C ALA A 122 41.46 -49.79 -20.14
N GLY A 123 40.96 -50.21 -18.97
CA GLY A 123 39.53 -50.49 -18.77
C GLY A 123 38.67 -49.23 -18.62
N THR A 124 37.40 -49.42 -18.29
CA THR A 124 36.47 -48.34 -17.98
C THR A 124 36.84 -47.64 -16.67
N ILE A 125 36.95 -46.31 -16.70
CA ILE A 125 37.14 -45.50 -15.48
C ILE A 125 35.85 -45.52 -14.65
N SER A 126 35.99 -45.61 -13.33
CA SER A 126 34.92 -45.53 -12.34
C SER A 126 35.14 -44.33 -11.42
N GLY A 127 34.07 -43.56 -11.15
CA GLY A 127 34.08 -42.37 -10.30
C GLY A 127 32.71 -41.65 -10.33
N THR A 128 32.68 -40.37 -9.98
CA THR A 128 31.50 -39.49 -10.15
C THR A 128 31.51 -38.82 -11.52
N SER A 129 30.37 -38.71 -12.20
CA SER A 129 30.24 -37.93 -13.45
C SER A 129 30.17 -36.42 -13.23
N ASP A 130 29.78 -35.98 -12.02
CA ASP A 130 29.43 -34.60 -11.73
C ASP A 130 30.10 -34.16 -10.41
N VAL A 131 30.74 -33.00 -10.42
CA VAL A 131 31.50 -32.45 -9.28
C VAL A 131 31.27 -30.95 -9.13
N CYS A 132 31.70 -30.36 -8.02
CA CYS A 132 31.58 -28.94 -7.72
C CYS A 132 32.93 -28.21 -7.72
N PRO A 133 32.98 -26.90 -8.08
CA PRO A 133 34.18 -26.08 -7.90
C PRO A 133 34.61 -26.06 -6.42
N GLY A 134 35.89 -26.32 -6.15
CA GLY A 134 36.43 -26.45 -4.79
C GLY A 134 36.26 -27.85 -4.17
N GLN A 135 35.71 -28.84 -4.89
CA GLN A 135 35.54 -30.19 -4.38
C GLN A 135 36.88 -30.93 -4.30
N ASN A 136 37.29 -31.26 -3.08
CA ASN A 136 38.55 -31.91 -2.78
C ASN A 136 38.39 -33.44 -2.67
N ALA A 137 39.50 -34.15 -2.90
CA ALA A 137 39.64 -35.58 -2.63
C ALA A 137 38.65 -36.54 -3.33
N VAL A 138 38.30 -36.26 -4.60
CA VAL A 138 37.40 -37.13 -5.39
C VAL A 138 38.15 -38.33 -5.95
N LEU A 139 37.73 -39.55 -5.62
CA LEU A 139 38.37 -40.79 -6.05
C LEU A 139 37.92 -41.19 -7.47
N TYR A 140 38.89 -41.51 -8.33
CA TYR A 140 38.69 -42.17 -9.63
C TYR A 140 39.58 -43.41 -9.71
N SER A 141 39.12 -44.45 -10.41
CA SER A 141 39.85 -45.72 -10.54
C SER A 141 39.58 -46.42 -11.88
N VAL A 142 40.44 -47.38 -12.23
CA VAL A 142 40.33 -48.25 -13.41
C VAL A 142 40.73 -49.67 -13.02
N PRO A 143 40.19 -50.74 -13.62
CA PRO A 143 40.72 -52.09 -13.42
C PRO A 143 42.22 -52.16 -13.77
N ALA A 144 42.99 -52.87 -12.94
CA ALA A 144 44.45 -52.95 -13.06
C ALA A 144 44.90 -53.40 -14.47
N ILE A 145 45.75 -52.60 -15.10
CA ILE A 145 46.18 -52.79 -16.49
C ILE A 145 47.33 -53.81 -16.54
N SER A 146 47.08 -54.92 -17.23
CA SER A 146 48.09 -55.98 -17.39
C SER A 146 49.38 -55.45 -18.02
N GLY A 147 50.52 -55.72 -17.37
CA GLY A 147 51.84 -55.27 -17.80
C GLY A 147 52.20 -53.83 -17.43
N ALA A 148 51.30 -53.03 -16.84
CA ALA A 148 51.63 -51.69 -16.36
C ALA A 148 52.42 -51.74 -15.04
N THR A 149 53.45 -50.89 -14.92
CA THR A 149 54.20 -50.66 -13.67
C THR A 149 53.93 -49.27 -13.09
N ASN A 150 53.32 -48.38 -13.86
CA ASN A 150 52.88 -47.04 -13.47
C ASN A 150 51.69 -46.61 -14.33
N TYR A 151 50.96 -45.56 -13.94
CA TYR A 151 49.78 -45.06 -14.67
C TYR A 151 49.92 -43.57 -14.94
N ILE A 152 49.63 -43.16 -16.18
CA ILE A 152 49.47 -41.75 -16.55
C ILE A 152 47.98 -41.46 -16.65
N TRP A 153 47.50 -40.59 -15.77
CA TRP A 153 46.15 -40.01 -15.81
C TRP A 153 46.21 -38.61 -16.42
N SER A 154 45.24 -38.28 -17.27
CA SER A 154 45.16 -36.98 -17.94
C SER A 154 43.73 -36.47 -17.97
N TYR A 155 43.55 -35.17 -17.68
CA TYR A 155 42.26 -34.49 -17.68
C TYR A 155 42.28 -33.35 -18.70
N SER A 156 41.25 -33.25 -19.54
CA SER A 156 41.19 -32.25 -20.62
C SER A 156 40.70 -30.87 -20.19
N GLY A 157 40.18 -30.73 -18.97
CA GLY A 157 39.75 -29.44 -18.40
C GLY A 157 40.85 -28.76 -17.59
N THR A 158 40.58 -27.54 -17.12
CA THR A 158 41.51 -26.75 -16.30
C THR A 158 41.18 -26.84 -14.82
N GLY A 159 42.12 -26.38 -13.96
CA GLY A 159 41.87 -26.16 -12.54
C GLY A 159 41.82 -27.41 -11.66
N VAL A 160 42.36 -28.54 -12.10
CA VAL A 160 42.44 -29.78 -11.30
C VAL A 160 43.87 -30.12 -10.89
N ALA A 161 44.03 -30.81 -9.77
CA ALA A 161 45.25 -31.51 -9.39
C ALA A 161 44.95 -33.00 -9.22
N ILE A 162 45.64 -33.85 -9.99
CA ILE A 162 45.56 -35.31 -9.90
C ILE A 162 46.69 -35.80 -8.99
N ILE A 163 46.35 -36.58 -7.97
CA ILE A 163 47.27 -37.10 -6.95
C ILE A 163 47.27 -38.63 -7.00
N GLY A 164 48.47 -39.21 -7.15
CA GLY A 164 48.69 -40.65 -7.34
C GLY A 164 49.04 -41.00 -8.80
N SER A 165 49.50 -42.23 -9.00
CA SER A 165 49.87 -42.76 -10.32
C SER A 165 49.65 -44.29 -10.43
N THR A 166 48.67 -44.82 -9.70
CA THR A 166 48.27 -46.23 -9.78
C THR A 166 46.99 -46.39 -10.61
N ASP A 167 46.41 -47.58 -10.57
CA ASP A 167 45.03 -47.91 -10.94
C ASP A 167 43.95 -47.05 -10.24
N ALA A 168 44.30 -46.27 -9.21
CA ALA A 168 43.44 -45.26 -8.60
C ALA A 168 44.18 -43.92 -8.42
N VAL A 169 43.42 -42.81 -8.52
CA VAL A 169 43.89 -41.44 -8.26
C VAL A 169 42.85 -40.62 -7.53
N ILE A 170 43.34 -39.62 -6.80
CA ILE A 170 42.53 -38.65 -6.09
C ILE A 170 42.62 -37.31 -6.83
N ILE A 171 41.48 -36.74 -7.23
CA ILE A 171 41.42 -35.46 -7.93
C ILE A 171 40.87 -34.37 -7.01
N TYR A 172 41.55 -33.22 -7.02
CA TYR A 172 41.15 -32.00 -6.33
C TYR A 172 40.74 -30.97 -7.38
N PHE A 173 39.50 -30.47 -7.32
CA PHE A 173 38.95 -29.48 -8.24
C PHE A 173 39.02 -28.09 -7.59
N SER A 174 39.68 -27.12 -8.22
CA SER A 174 39.74 -25.74 -7.71
C SER A 174 38.38 -25.03 -7.84
N GLY A 175 38.25 -23.84 -7.22
CA GLY A 175 37.11 -22.94 -7.45
C GLY A 175 37.00 -22.39 -8.89
N THR A 176 37.97 -22.71 -9.76
CA THR A 176 38.03 -22.32 -11.18
C THR A 176 38.18 -23.54 -12.11
N ALA A 177 37.86 -24.74 -11.60
CA ALA A 177 37.88 -25.96 -12.42
C ALA A 177 36.81 -25.91 -13.53
N THR A 178 37.12 -26.55 -14.66
CA THR A 178 36.20 -26.63 -15.82
C THR A 178 35.94 -28.09 -16.20
N SER A 179 34.76 -28.35 -16.77
CA SER A 179 34.36 -29.68 -17.26
C SER A 179 35.33 -30.21 -18.32
N GLY A 180 35.51 -31.53 -18.36
CA GLY A 180 36.48 -32.17 -19.24
C GLY A 180 36.43 -33.68 -19.17
N ASN A 181 37.22 -34.33 -20.02
CA ASN A 181 37.35 -35.78 -20.04
C ASN A 181 38.56 -36.21 -19.21
N LEU A 182 38.35 -37.15 -18.29
CA LEU A 182 39.41 -37.91 -17.65
C LEU A 182 39.76 -39.12 -18.51
N THR A 183 41.06 -39.41 -18.62
CA THR A 183 41.62 -40.55 -19.35
C THR A 183 42.78 -41.16 -18.58
N VAL A 184 43.04 -42.45 -18.78
CA VAL A 184 44.15 -43.17 -18.15
C VAL A 184 44.85 -44.12 -19.11
N MET A 185 46.14 -44.30 -18.92
CA MET A 185 46.98 -45.21 -19.71
C MET A 185 48.06 -45.83 -18.82
N GLY A 186 48.21 -47.16 -18.88
CA GLY A 186 49.30 -47.86 -18.21
C GLY A 186 50.63 -47.63 -18.92
N THR A 187 51.72 -47.53 -18.16
CA THR A 187 53.09 -47.40 -18.69
C THR A 187 54.05 -48.39 -18.02
N ASN A 188 55.08 -48.79 -18.76
CA ASN A 188 56.19 -49.62 -18.27
C ASN A 188 57.48 -49.28 -19.05
N ASN A 189 58.58 -50.02 -18.80
CA ASN A 189 59.86 -49.79 -19.47
C ASN A 189 59.85 -50.03 -21.00
N CYS A 190 58.81 -50.68 -21.53
CA CYS A 190 58.60 -50.90 -22.97
C CYS A 190 57.81 -49.75 -23.62
N GLY A 191 57.28 -48.81 -22.81
CA GLY A 191 56.49 -47.66 -23.25
C GLY A 191 55.06 -47.69 -22.72
N ASN A 192 54.15 -47.18 -23.55
CA ASN A 192 52.79 -46.84 -23.17
C ASN A 192 51.77 -47.82 -23.77
N GLY A 193 50.73 -48.16 -23.01
CA GLY A 193 49.60 -48.97 -23.48
C GLY A 193 48.60 -48.17 -24.32
N THR A 194 47.37 -48.68 -24.45
CA THR A 194 46.27 -47.91 -25.07
C THR A 194 45.53 -47.07 -24.03
N VAL A 195 45.35 -45.78 -24.33
CA VAL A 195 44.54 -44.86 -23.52
C VAL A 195 43.10 -45.35 -23.39
N SER A 196 42.48 -45.13 -22.23
CA SER A 196 41.07 -45.42 -21.99
C SER A 196 40.14 -44.64 -22.93
N ALA A 197 38.88 -45.05 -22.98
CA ALA A 197 37.82 -44.16 -23.45
C ALA A 197 37.75 -42.88 -22.56
N ASN A 198 37.21 -41.81 -23.12
CA ASN A 198 36.94 -40.56 -22.40
C ASN A 198 35.90 -40.81 -21.30
N TYR A 199 36.25 -40.52 -20.05
CA TYR A 199 35.30 -40.43 -18.95
C TYR A 199 34.92 -38.96 -18.72
N GLY A 200 33.71 -38.57 -19.10
CA GLY A 200 33.25 -37.18 -18.97
C GLY A 200 33.00 -36.79 -17.51
N ILE A 201 33.57 -35.65 -17.09
CA ILE A 201 33.32 -35.04 -15.78
C ILE A 201 32.75 -33.63 -16.01
N ASN A 202 31.55 -33.40 -15.48
CA ASN A 202 30.92 -32.08 -15.43
C ASN A 202 31.36 -31.36 -14.16
N VAL A 203 32.01 -30.20 -14.29
CA VAL A 203 32.15 -29.27 -13.17
C VAL A 203 30.93 -28.36 -13.18
N ASN A 204 30.10 -28.49 -12.15
CA ASN A 204 28.87 -27.74 -11.97
C ASN A 204 29.13 -26.24 -11.74
N SER A 205 28.08 -25.42 -11.86
CA SER A 205 28.13 -24.04 -11.38
C SER A 205 28.45 -23.98 -9.89
N ALA A 206 29.14 -22.92 -9.46
CA ALA A 206 29.50 -22.70 -8.06
C ALA A 206 28.26 -22.73 -7.14
N PRO A 207 28.41 -23.12 -5.85
CA PRO A 207 27.29 -23.19 -4.91
C PRO A 207 26.49 -21.88 -4.84
N PRO A 208 25.16 -21.96 -4.65
CA PRO A 208 24.29 -20.79 -4.57
C PRO A 208 24.56 -19.98 -3.30
N ASP A 209 24.70 -18.66 -3.41
CA ASP A 209 24.95 -17.75 -2.28
C ASP A 209 24.03 -16.52 -2.29
N ILE A 210 23.69 -15.99 -1.11
CA ILE A 210 22.75 -14.88 -0.91
C ILE A 210 23.53 -13.61 -0.58
N THR A 211 23.87 -12.87 -1.64
CA THR A 211 24.60 -11.60 -1.57
C THR A 211 23.78 -10.44 -1.00
N GLY A 212 22.45 -10.54 -1.04
CA GLY A 212 21.52 -9.52 -0.54
C GLY A 212 20.39 -10.14 0.25
N GLN A 213 20.34 -9.86 1.54
CA GLN A 213 19.31 -10.34 2.47
C GLN A 213 17.99 -9.57 2.28
N PRO A 214 16.83 -10.17 2.56
CA PRO A 214 15.56 -9.46 2.45
C PRO A 214 15.46 -8.38 3.54
N ALA A 215 14.97 -7.21 3.14
CA ALA A 215 14.65 -6.11 4.04
C ALA A 215 13.15 -6.10 4.39
N ASN A 216 12.79 -5.35 5.43
CA ASN A 216 11.38 -5.03 5.69
C ASN A 216 10.84 -4.13 4.57
N PRO A 217 9.68 -4.44 3.96
CA PRO A 217 8.97 -3.51 3.09
C PRO A 217 8.42 -2.33 3.91
N ALA A 218 7.91 -1.31 3.22
CA ALA A 218 7.03 -0.33 3.85
C ALA A 218 5.77 -1.05 4.36
N ALA A 219 5.26 -0.60 5.50
CA ALA A 219 4.02 -1.14 6.08
C ALA A 219 2.84 -0.89 5.13
N VAL A 220 1.92 -1.86 5.03
CA VAL A 220 0.74 -1.81 4.14
C VAL A 220 -0.56 -1.68 4.96
N CYS A 221 -1.71 -1.82 4.30
CA CYS A 221 -3.01 -1.89 4.96
C CYS A 221 -3.48 -3.34 5.07
N ALA A 222 -4.28 -3.64 6.09
CA ALA A 222 -4.92 -4.95 6.17
C ALA A 222 -5.89 -5.11 5.00
N ASP A 223 -5.82 -6.28 4.35
CA ASP A 223 -6.71 -6.70 3.26
C ASP A 223 -6.65 -5.82 1.98
N ASP A 224 -5.66 -4.92 1.87
CA ASP A 224 -5.45 -4.02 0.72
C ASP A 224 -3.94 -3.77 0.43
N GLY A 225 -3.62 -3.41 -0.82
CA GLY A 225 -2.26 -3.09 -1.26
C GLY A 225 -1.39 -4.32 -1.54
N THR A 226 -0.07 -4.11 -1.60
CA THR A 226 0.89 -5.18 -1.91
C THR A 226 2.26 -4.91 -1.28
N SER A 227 2.82 -5.95 -0.65
CA SER A 227 4.19 -5.99 -0.14
C SER A 227 5.07 -6.89 -1.01
N SER A 228 6.38 -6.67 -0.98
CA SER A 228 7.34 -7.59 -1.60
C SER A 228 8.59 -7.76 -0.76
N PHE A 229 9.16 -8.97 -0.81
CA PHE A 229 10.44 -9.31 -0.19
C PHE A 229 11.38 -9.80 -1.28
N THR A 230 12.54 -9.18 -1.41
CA THR A 230 13.50 -9.46 -2.49
C THR A 230 14.85 -9.89 -1.91
N ILE A 231 15.50 -10.85 -2.55
CA ILE A 231 16.91 -11.18 -2.31
C ILE A 231 17.74 -10.96 -3.59
N THR A 232 19.06 -10.78 -3.41
CA THR A 232 20.02 -10.95 -4.51
C THR A 232 20.90 -12.18 -4.22
N ALA A 233 21.24 -12.91 -5.27
CA ALA A 233 21.97 -14.18 -5.17
C ALA A 233 22.86 -14.42 -6.38
N THR A 234 23.88 -15.27 -6.19
CA THR A 234 24.72 -15.87 -7.24
C THR A 234 24.56 -17.39 -7.22
N GLY A 235 24.76 -18.07 -8.34
CA GLY A 235 24.65 -19.55 -8.44
C GLY A 235 23.25 -20.14 -8.24
N ALA A 236 22.25 -19.33 -7.90
CA ALA A 236 20.86 -19.76 -7.70
C ALA A 236 20.19 -20.19 -9.02
N LEU A 237 19.59 -21.38 -9.01
CA LEU A 237 18.74 -21.91 -10.08
C LEU A 237 17.30 -22.15 -9.60
N THR A 238 17.11 -22.31 -8.29
CA THR A 238 15.79 -22.48 -7.65
C THR A 238 15.66 -21.58 -6.44
N TYR A 239 14.44 -21.08 -6.19
CA TYR A 239 14.08 -20.31 -5.02
C TYR A 239 12.87 -20.98 -4.34
N GLN A 240 12.83 -20.98 -3.01
CA GLN A 240 11.68 -21.40 -2.21
C GLN A 240 11.52 -20.42 -1.05
N TRP A 241 10.49 -19.58 -1.10
CA TRP A 241 10.16 -18.71 0.03
C TRP A 241 9.46 -19.48 1.16
N GLN A 242 9.75 -19.08 2.38
CA GLN A 242 9.20 -19.64 3.61
C GLN A 242 8.67 -18.54 4.53
N GLU A 243 7.55 -18.80 5.20
CA GLU A 243 6.98 -17.98 6.27
C GLU A 243 7.37 -18.56 7.63
N TYR A 244 7.44 -17.71 8.66
CA TYR A 244 7.54 -18.11 10.06
C TYR A 244 6.27 -17.74 10.81
N VAL A 245 5.58 -18.75 11.33
CA VAL A 245 4.43 -18.59 12.24
C VAL A 245 4.82 -19.05 13.64
N SER A 246 5.04 -20.36 13.80
CA SER A 246 5.70 -20.99 14.97
C SER A 246 6.98 -21.75 14.58
N SER A 247 7.09 -22.10 13.29
CA SER A 247 8.22 -22.73 12.61
C SER A 247 8.31 -22.18 11.19
N TRP A 248 9.39 -22.47 10.47
CA TRP A 248 9.55 -22.11 9.07
C TRP A 248 8.83 -23.11 8.15
N ASN A 249 7.84 -22.64 7.39
CA ASN A 249 7.02 -23.46 6.49
C ASN A 249 7.22 -23.03 5.02
N ASN A 250 7.18 -23.99 4.07
CA ASN A 250 7.21 -23.67 2.64
C ASN A 250 5.92 -22.98 2.20
N ILE A 251 6.04 -21.78 1.63
CA ILE A 251 4.94 -21.10 0.95
C ILE A 251 4.73 -21.76 -0.44
N SER A 252 3.53 -21.64 -1.00
CA SER A 252 3.24 -21.94 -2.41
C SER A 252 2.47 -20.78 -3.06
N ASN A 253 2.49 -20.66 -4.40
CA ASN A 253 1.73 -19.63 -5.10
C ASN A 253 0.21 -19.91 -4.94
N GLY A 254 -0.53 -18.97 -4.35
CA GLY A 254 -1.95 -19.11 -4.05
C GLY A 254 -2.39 -18.24 -2.88
N GLY A 255 -3.68 -17.93 -2.80
CA GLY A 255 -4.21 -16.98 -1.81
C GLY A 255 -3.56 -15.59 -1.98
N VAL A 256 -2.95 -15.09 -0.91
CA VAL A 256 -2.23 -13.80 -0.91
C VAL A 256 -0.84 -13.88 -1.57
N TYR A 257 -0.29 -15.08 -1.79
CA TYR A 257 1.11 -15.30 -2.16
C TYR A 257 1.32 -15.52 -3.66
N SER A 258 2.30 -14.80 -4.23
CA SER A 258 2.75 -14.98 -5.61
C SER A 258 4.27 -14.78 -5.75
N ASN A 259 4.83 -15.21 -6.89
CA ASN A 259 6.27 -15.18 -7.20
C ASN A 259 7.17 -15.98 -6.22
N VAL A 260 6.59 -16.94 -5.50
CA VAL A 260 7.18 -17.76 -4.41
C VAL A 260 8.40 -18.60 -4.83
N THR A 261 8.61 -18.79 -6.13
CA THR A 261 9.73 -19.52 -6.72
C THR A 261 10.69 -18.60 -7.49
N THR A 262 10.79 -17.33 -7.10
CA THR A 262 11.67 -16.32 -7.72
C THR A 262 12.50 -15.57 -6.66
N SER A 263 13.39 -14.68 -7.10
CA SER A 263 14.14 -13.75 -6.23
C SER A 263 13.27 -12.78 -5.43
N THR A 264 11.99 -12.63 -5.78
CA THR A 264 11.06 -11.68 -5.15
C THR A 264 9.75 -12.37 -4.79
N LEU A 265 9.45 -12.53 -3.49
CA LEU A 265 8.11 -12.86 -3.02
C LEU A 265 7.20 -11.63 -3.16
N THR A 266 5.95 -11.84 -3.56
CA THR A 266 4.91 -10.80 -3.60
C THR A 266 3.72 -11.25 -2.75
N ILE A 267 3.23 -10.37 -1.88
CA ILE A 267 2.08 -10.60 -1.02
C ILE A 267 1.04 -9.51 -1.30
N THR A 268 -0.14 -9.87 -1.79
CA THR A 268 -1.21 -8.93 -2.18
C THR A 268 -2.41 -9.09 -1.26
N ASN A 269 -2.99 -7.96 -0.84
CA ASN A 269 -4.11 -7.86 0.09
C ASN A 269 -3.96 -8.75 1.35
N PRO A 270 -2.83 -8.68 2.10
CA PRO A 270 -2.60 -9.57 3.24
C PRO A 270 -3.54 -9.23 4.42
N PRO A 271 -4.22 -10.22 5.02
CA PRO A 271 -5.07 -9.99 6.19
C PRO A 271 -4.26 -9.61 7.42
N ALA A 272 -4.88 -8.84 8.32
CA ALA A 272 -4.28 -8.34 9.57
C ALA A 272 -3.67 -9.44 10.47
N SER A 273 -4.12 -10.70 10.34
CA SER A 273 -3.56 -11.86 11.06
C SER A 273 -2.12 -12.21 10.70
N MET A 274 -1.54 -11.57 9.69
CA MET A 274 -0.15 -11.76 9.24
C MET A 274 0.82 -10.70 9.80
N ASP A 275 0.39 -9.85 10.74
CA ASP A 275 1.26 -8.82 11.33
C ASP A 275 2.46 -9.44 12.07
N GLY A 276 3.65 -8.92 11.81
CA GLY A 276 4.91 -9.46 12.36
C GLY A 276 5.38 -10.80 11.79
N TYR A 277 4.67 -11.40 10.82
CA TYR A 277 5.12 -12.63 10.15
C TYR A 277 6.48 -12.40 9.48
N LYS A 278 7.39 -13.38 9.57
CA LYS A 278 8.74 -13.28 9.01
C LYS A 278 8.89 -14.13 7.76
N TYR A 279 9.75 -13.67 6.85
CA TYR A 279 9.97 -14.30 5.56
C TYR A 279 11.46 -14.58 5.32
N ARG A 280 11.76 -15.75 4.76
CA ARG A 280 13.10 -16.10 4.26
C ARG A 280 13.00 -16.82 2.92
N CYS A 281 14.10 -16.80 2.17
CA CYS A 281 14.23 -17.57 0.94
C CYS A 281 15.32 -18.63 1.13
N ILE A 282 15.04 -19.86 0.71
CA ILE A 282 16.03 -20.90 0.47
C ILE A 282 16.35 -20.88 -1.03
N ILE A 283 17.64 -20.88 -1.38
CA ILE A 283 18.09 -21.00 -2.78
C ILE A 283 18.87 -22.30 -2.98
N GLY A 284 18.67 -22.90 -4.16
CA GLY A 284 19.35 -24.11 -4.61
C GLY A 284 20.04 -23.90 -5.96
N GLY A 285 21.02 -24.74 -6.25
CA GLY A 285 21.79 -24.76 -7.50
C GLY A 285 22.15 -26.21 -7.88
N THR A 286 23.03 -26.38 -8.86
CA THR A 286 23.50 -27.72 -9.29
C THR A 286 24.37 -28.42 -8.24
N CYS A 287 25.04 -27.67 -7.36
CA CYS A 287 25.74 -28.22 -6.20
C CYS A 287 24.76 -28.43 -5.04
N THR A 288 24.92 -29.54 -4.31
CA THR A 288 24.01 -30.04 -3.25
C THR A 288 23.90 -29.15 -2.00
N ASN A 289 24.49 -27.96 -2.00
CA ASN A 289 24.45 -27.01 -0.89
C ASN A 289 23.40 -25.95 -1.17
N SER A 290 22.36 -25.86 -0.34
CA SER A 290 21.40 -24.76 -0.37
C SER A 290 21.84 -23.62 0.55
N SER A 291 21.72 -22.37 0.12
CA SER A 291 21.85 -21.20 1.01
C SER A 291 20.47 -20.73 1.47
N THR A 292 20.39 -20.11 2.66
CA THR A 292 19.13 -19.71 3.31
C THR A 292 19.27 -18.31 3.88
N SER A 293 18.32 -17.41 3.59
CA SER A 293 18.39 -16.03 4.08
C SER A 293 18.11 -15.93 5.58
N ASN A 294 18.51 -14.81 6.18
CA ASN A 294 18.54 -14.60 7.63
C ASN A 294 17.18 -14.73 8.35
N GLY A 295 16.06 -14.67 7.63
CA GLY A 295 14.71 -14.76 8.19
C GLY A 295 14.34 -13.62 9.14
N LEU A 296 14.96 -12.44 8.99
CA LEU A 296 14.70 -11.27 9.82
C LEU A 296 13.64 -10.33 9.23
N ALA A 297 13.34 -10.46 7.93
CA ALA A 297 12.40 -9.58 7.24
C ALA A 297 10.95 -9.84 7.70
N THR A 298 10.28 -8.80 8.20
CA THR A 298 8.91 -8.85 8.73
C THR A 298 7.91 -8.14 7.82
N LEU A 299 6.70 -8.68 7.69
CA LEU A 299 5.53 -7.92 7.25
C LEU A 299 4.99 -7.11 8.43
N THR A 300 4.57 -5.87 8.17
CA THR A 300 3.94 -4.99 9.17
C THR A 300 2.80 -4.18 8.55
N PHE A 301 1.85 -3.80 9.39
CA PHE A 301 0.69 -2.99 8.98
C PHE A 301 0.71 -1.57 9.59
N ASN A 302 0.12 -0.62 8.87
CA ASN A 302 -0.22 0.68 9.44
C ASN A 302 -1.53 0.57 10.24
N PRO A 303 -1.76 1.41 11.27
CA PRO A 303 -3.03 1.44 11.98
C PRO A 303 -4.17 1.91 11.06
N ASN A 304 -5.34 1.29 11.19
CA ASN A 304 -6.56 1.72 10.51
C ASN A 304 -6.97 3.14 10.97
N LEU A 305 -7.43 3.94 10.02
CA LEU A 305 -7.91 5.30 10.20
C LEU A 305 -9.45 5.32 9.98
N PRO A 306 -10.26 4.94 10.98
CA PRO A 306 -11.71 4.99 10.88
C PRO A 306 -12.19 6.45 10.84
N ALA A 307 -12.76 6.85 9.70
CA ALA A 307 -13.34 8.17 9.52
C ALA A 307 -14.66 8.30 10.30
N SER A 308 -14.84 9.44 10.95
CA SER A 308 -16.13 9.84 11.53
C SER A 308 -16.30 11.35 11.47
N VAL A 309 -17.53 11.83 11.64
CA VAL A 309 -17.84 13.25 11.70
C VAL A 309 -18.92 13.49 12.74
N SER A 310 -18.77 14.53 13.55
CA SER A 310 -19.86 15.06 14.37
C SER A 310 -20.24 16.46 13.88
N ILE A 311 -21.47 16.90 14.17
CA ILE A 311 -21.92 18.26 13.91
C ILE A 311 -22.42 18.93 15.19
N ALA A 312 -22.14 20.23 15.30
CA ALA A 312 -22.69 21.14 16.30
C ALA A 312 -23.40 22.31 15.60
N ALA A 313 -24.31 22.99 16.30
CA ALA A 313 -25.02 24.18 15.82
C ALA A 313 -24.78 25.36 16.76
N SER A 314 -24.77 26.59 16.23
CA SER A 314 -24.67 27.82 17.04
C SER A 314 -25.88 28.05 17.95
N ALA A 315 -27.04 27.51 17.58
CA ALA A 315 -28.25 27.39 18.40
C ALA A 315 -29.12 26.25 17.86
N THR A 316 -29.94 25.62 18.72
CA THR A 316 -30.90 24.56 18.34
C THR A 316 -32.36 24.97 18.52
N SER A 317 -32.63 25.93 19.42
CA SER A 317 -33.93 26.61 19.55
C SER A 317 -33.76 28.05 19.11
N ILE A 318 -34.52 28.47 18.10
CA ILE A 318 -34.34 29.76 17.42
C ILE A 318 -35.66 30.42 17.03
N CYS A 319 -35.55 31.67 16.58
CA CYS A 319 -36.60 32.36 15.86
C CYS A 319 -36.58 32.05 14.36
N SER A 320 -37.75 32.13 13.73
CA SER A 320 -37.84 32.05 12.27
C SER A 320 -37.06 33.20 11.63
N GLY A 321 -36.25 32.90 10.62
CA GLY A 321 -35.31 33.85 10.03
C GLY A 321 -33.99 34.04 10.79
N THR A 322 -33.81 33.48 12.00
CA THR A 322 -32.52 33.50 12.69
C THR A 322 -31.51 32.62 11.96
N SER A 323 -30.37 33.21 11.59
CA SER A 323 -29.27 32.48 10.96
C SER A 323 -28.57 31.58 11.97
N VAL A 324 -28.51 30.27 11.68
CA VAL A 324 -27.74 29.28 12.45
C VAL A 324 -26.59 28.79 11.59
N THR A 325 -25.40 28.72 12.19
CA THR A 325 -24.24 28.05 11.61
C THR A 325 -24.07 26.69 12.24
N PHE A 326 -24.00 25.67 11.39
CA PHE A 326 -23.64 24.30 11.71
C PHE A 326 -22.17 24.09 11.35
N THR A 327 -21.43 23.42 12.22
CA THR A 327 -19.99 23.13 12.05
C THR A 327 -19.77 21.63 12.16
N ALA A 328 -19.07 21.06 11.19
CA ALA A 328 -18.66 19.67 11.15
C ALA A 328 -17.25 19.51 11.70
N THR A 329 -17.08 18.57 12.63
CA THR A 329 -15.81 18.21 13.27
C THR A 329 -15.41 16.81 12.81
N PRO A 330 -14.41 16.68 11.93
CA PRO A 330 -13.98 15.39 11.40
C PRO A 330 -13.01 14.67 12.36
N THR A 331 -13.11 13.34 12.43
CA THR A 331 -12.05 12.45 12.94
C THR A 331 -11.51 11.64 11.76
N ASN A 332 -10.19 11.54 11.63
CA ASN A 332 -9.52 10.89 10.49
C ASN A 332 -10.04 11.37 9.12
N GLY A 333 -10.27 12.69 8.98
CA GLY A 333 -10.84 13.28 7.76
C GLY A 333 -9.85 13.55 6.63
N GLY A 334 -8.56 13.77 6.95
CA GLY A 334 -7.58 14.27 5.98
C GLY A 334 -7.88 15.72 5.57
N THR A 335 -8.03 15.97 4.27
CA THR A 335 -8.65 17.15 3.66
C THR A 335 -10.03 16.77 3.08
N PRO A 336 -11.04 16.53 3.92
CA PRO A 336 -12.31 15.93 3.49
C PRO A 336 -13.18 16.90 2.69
N SER A 337 -14.12 16.33 1.93
CA SER A 337 -15.27 17.05 1.39
C SER A 337 -16.53 16.74 2.19
N TYR A 338 -17.46 17.69 2.24
CA TYR A 338 -18.68 17.63 3.04
C TYR A 338 -19.92 17.79 2.16
N GLN A 339 -21.01 17.12 2.51
CA GLN A 339 -22.34 17.33 1.95
C GLN A 339 -23.35 17.47 3.10
N TRP A 340 -23.79 18.70 3.33
CA TRP A 340 -24.82 19.02 4.31
C TRP A 340 -26.21 18.65 3.79
N LYS A 341 -27.13 18.32 4.69
CA LYS A 341 -28.52 17.93 4.39
C LYS A 341 -29.53 18.54 5.35
N VAL A 342 -30.69 18.93 4.83
CA VAL A 342 -31.89 19.26 5.63
C VAL A 342 -33.00 18.30 5.22
N ASN A 343 -33.56 17.57 6.19
CA ASN A 343 -34.59 16.55 5.98
C ASN A 343 -34.20 15.51 4.90
N GLY A 344 -32.90 15.22 4.78
CA GLY A 344 -32.32 14.31 3.78
C GLY A 344 -31.95 14.95 2.43
N LEU A 345 -32.45 16.16 2.11
CA LEU A 345 -32.15 16.89 0.87
C LEU A 345 -30.80 17.61 0.97
N ASN A 346 -29.98 17.53 -0.08
CA ASN A 346 -28.66 18.17 -0.14
C ASN A 346 -28.76 19.71 -0.09
N VAL A 347 -27.91 20.33 0.73
CA VAL A 347 -27.80 21.80 0.88
C VAL A 347 -26.35 22.24 1.04
N GLY A 348 -26.13 23.56 1.01
CA GLY A 348 -24.85 24.18 1.31
C GLY A 348 -23.84 24.07 0.17
N THR A 349 -22.59 24.41 0.49
CA THR A 349 -21.41 24.18 -0.37
C THR A 349 -20.46 23.25 0.39
N ASN A 350 -19.52 22.60 -0.30
CA ASN A 350 -18.74 21.48 0.24
C ASN A 350 -17.68 21.91 1.26
N SER A 351 -18.13 22.35 2.44
CA SER A 351 -17.40 23.07 3.47
C SER A 351 -17.62 22.44 4.86
N ASN A 352 -16.67 22.63 5.77
CA ASN A 352 -16.80 22.22 7.17
C ASN A 352 -17.87 23.02 7.92
N THR A 353 -18.47 24.05 7.31
CA THR A 353 -19.59 24.81 7.85
C THR A 353 -20.75 24.92 6.86
N TYR A 354 -21.96 25.04 7.40
CA TYR A 354 -23.19 25.37 6.67
C TYR A 354 -23.99 26.39 7.48
N THR A 355 -24.49 27.44 6.85
CA THR A 355 -25.25 28.49 7.51
C THR A 355 -26.62 28.65 6.83
N SER A 356 -27.69 28.77 7.63
CA SER A 356 -29.05 28.92 7.13
C SER A 356 -29.92 29.75 8.07
N SER A 357 -30.70 30.67 7.50
CA SER A 357 -31.79 31.41 8.15
C SER A 357 -33.18 30.89 7.77
N SER A 358 -33.28 30.01 6.76
CA SER A 358 -34.54 29.48 6.23
C SER A 358 -34.99 28.17 6.90
N LEU A 359 -34.66 28.01 8.18
CA LEU A 359 -34.95 26.82 8.96
C LEU A 359 -36.39 26.85 9.49
N ALA A 360 -37.10 25.71 9.36
CA ALA A 360 -38.43 25.52 9.92
C ALA A 360 -38.42 24.55 11.12
N ASN A 361 -39.49 24.56 11.91
CA ASN A 361 -39.62 23.72 13.10
C ASN A 361 -39.55 22.23 12.73
N GLY A 362 -38.84 21.43 13.52
CA GLY A 362 -38.63 20.00 13.26
C GLY A 362 -37.64 19.68 12.12
N ASN A 363 -36.93 20.67 11.56
CA ASN A 363 -35.93 20.41 10.51
C ASN A 363 -34.75 19.59 11.06
N ALA A 364 -34.51 18.43 10.46
CA ALA A 364 -33.43 17.52 10.79
C ALA A 364 -32.19 17.80 9.91
N ILE A 365 -31.10 18.21 10.55
CA ILE A 365 -29.84 18.59 9.93
C ILE A 365 -28.82 17.46 10.10
N THR A 366 -28.17 17.05 9.01
CA THR A 366 -27.05 16.09 9.01
C THR A 366 -25.96 16.52 8.03
N CYS A 367 -24.77 15.95 8.19
CA CYS A 367 -23.66 16.09 7.25
C CYS A 367 -23.09 14.72 6.89
N VAL A 368 -22.77 14.52 5.62
CA VAL A 368 -21.97 13.38 5.13
C VAL A 368 -20.57 13.90 4.81
N MET A 369 -19.54 13.29 5.39
CA MET A 369 -18.14 13.63 5.15
C MET A 369 -17.47 12.51 4.35
N THR A 370 -16.92 12.85 3.18
CA THR A 370 -15.99 11.98 2.45
C THR A 370 -14.57 12.32 2.90
N SER A 371 -13.99 11.46 3.73
CA SER A 371 -12.57 11.52 4.11
C SER A 371 -11.66 11.06 2.97
N ASN A 372 -10.44 11.59 2.95
CA ASN A 372 -9.32 11.16 2.10
C ASN A 372 -8.04 10.90 2.92
N ALA A 373 -8.17 10.59 4.22
CA ALA A 373 -7.02 10.22 5.05
C ALA A 373 -6.27 9.01 4.49
N SER A 374 -5.01 8.84 4.89
CA SER A 374 -4.07 7.89 4.30
C SER A 374 -3.06 7.41 5.35
N PRO A 375 -2.59 6.14 5.32
CA PRO A 375 -2.84 5.15 4.28
C PRO A 375 -4.16 4.37 4.44
N CYS A 376 -4.49 3.88 5.64
CA CYS A 376 -5.51 2.84 5.80
C CYS A 376 -6.89 3.40 6.22
N LEU A 377 -7.48 4.19 5.33
CA LEU A 377 -8.80 4.78 5.52
C LEU A 377 -9.91 3.72 5.58
N THR A 378 -10.77 3.80 6.60
CA THR A 378 -11.98 2.98 6.72
C THR A 378 -13.18 3.86 7.10
N GLY A 379 -14.41 3.42 6.82
CA GLY A 379 -15.63 4.15 7.22
C GLY A 379 -15.92 5.45 6.46
N SER A 380 -15.30 5.68 5.29
CA SER A 380 -15.61 6.82 4.40
C SER A 380 -16.58 6.39 3.28
N PRO A 381 -17.64 7.17 2.96
CA PRO A 381 -18.07 8.40 3.62
C PRO A 381 -18.74 8.15 4.98
N ALA A 382 -18.46 9.00 5.97
CA ALA A 382 -19.08 8.96 7.29
C ALA A 382 -20.29 9.90 7.36
N THR A 383 -21.31 9.54 8.16
CA THR A 383 -22.49 10.39 8.40
C THR A 383 -22.53 10.87 9.85
N SER A 384 -22.93 12.12 10.08
CA SER A 384 -22.96 12.74 11.40
C SER A 384 -24.14 12.31 12.28
N ASN A 385 -24.08 12.71 13.56
CA ASN A 385 -25.29 12.88 14.38
C ASN A 385 -26.30 13.79 13.68
N THR A 386 -27.58 13.65 14.03
CA THR A 386 -28.65 14.55 13.59
C THR A 386 -28.86 15.67 14.61
N ILE A 387 -29.04 16.90 14.14
CA ILE A 387 -29.53 18.02 14.95
C ILE A 387 -30.96 18.33 14.49
N THR A 388 -31.92 18.32 15.41
CA THR A 388 -33.30 18.75 15.10
C THR A 388 -33.49 20.19 15.56
N MET A 389 -34.00 21.05 14.68
CA MET A 389 -34.22 22.47 14.96
C MET A 389 -35.60 22.73 15.54
N THR A 390 -35.65 23.42 16.68
CA THR A 390 -36.87 23.99 17.26
C THR A 390 -37.00 25.44 16.79
N VAL A 391 -38.09 25.78 16.12
CA VAL A 391 -38.30 27.13 15.55
C VAL A 391 -39.65 27.69 16.00
N THR A 392 -39.65 28.46 17.09
CA THR A 392 -40.85 28.97 17.77
C THR A 392 -41.26 30.34 17.25
N SER A 393 -41.67 30.42 15.98
CA SER A 393 -41.82 31.71 15.29
C SER A 393 -42.77 32.68 16.00
N LEU A 394 -43.90 32.20 16.53
CA LEU A 394 -44.89 33.03 17.21
C LEU A 394 -44.39 33.67 18.52
N MET A 395 -43.39 33.11 19.22
CA MET A 395 -42.81 33.75 20.40
C MET A 395 -41.76 34.83 20.05
N CYS A 396 -41.38 34.95 18.78
CA CYS A 396 -40.34 35.87 18.33
C CYS A 396 -40.82 37.31 18.24
N ASN A 397 -40.11 38.21 18.91
CA ASN A 397 -40.49 39.62 19.07
C ASN A 397 -41.93 39.77 19.61
N LEU A 398 -42.43 38.79 20.35
CA LEU A 398 -43.59 38.96 21.22
C LEU A 398 -43.20 39.99 22.28
N ILE A 399 -44.04 41.00 22.47
CA ILE A 399 -43.89 42.04 23.49
C ILE A 399 -44.61 41.58 24.75
N SER A 400 -45.86 41.17 24.58
CA SER A 400 -46.81 40.86 25.65
C SER A 400 -47.87 39.89 25.16
N TYR A 401 -48.39 39.11 26.10
CA TYR A 401 -49.53 38.26 25.85
C TYR A 401 -50.37 38.10 27.13
N TRP A 402 -51.57 38.65 27.10
CA TRP A 402 -52.51 38.66 28.20
C TRP A 402 -53.54 37.56 27.99
N LYS A 403 -53.45 36.49 28.79
CA LYS A 403 -54.39 35.35 28.79
C LYS A 403 -55.80 35.73 29.21
N LEU A 404 -55.97 36.86 29.90
CA LEU A 404 -57.24 37.34 30.48
C LEU A 404 -58.01 36.28 31.31
N ASN A 405 -57.29 35.26 31.78
CA ASN A 405 -57.84 34.08 32.44
C ASN A 405 -57.88 34.32 33.95
N GLY A 406 -58.85 35.12 34.40
CA GLY A 406 -59.05 35.47 35.82
C GLY A 406 -58.22 36.66 36.32
N ASN A 407 -57.42 37.31 35.45
CA ASN A 407 -56.60 38.48 35.76
C ASN A 407 -55.98 39.08 34.47
N SER A 408 -55.49 40.31 34.57
CA SER A 408 -54.82 41.07 33.50
C SER A 408 -53.30 40.90 33.42
N ASN A 409 -52.70 39.88 34.04
CA ASN A 409 -51.24 39.69 33.97
C ASN A 409 -50.78 39.26 32.57
N ASP A 410 -49.56 39.67 32.23
CA ASP A 410 -48.85 39.22 31.04
C ASP A 410 -48.23 37.83 31.32
N ALA A 411 -48.49 36.88 30.43
CA ALA A 411 -48.00 35.50 30.53
C ALA A 411 -46.69 35.27 29.74
N PHE A 412 -46.16 36.31 29.08
CA PHE A 412 -44.87 36.31 28.40
C PHE A 412 -43.86 37.26 29.04
N SER A 413 -44.26 38.49 29.39
CA SER A 413 -43.38 39.53 29.95
C SER A 413 -43.86 40.07 31.32
N SER A 414 -43.37 41.24 31.74
CA SER A 414 -43.76 41.94 32.96
C SER A 414 -44.79 43.06 32.76
N ASN A 415 -45.37 43.21 31.56
CA ASN A 415 -46.33 44.28 31.24
C ASN A 415 -47.74 43.96 31.78
N ASN A 416 -47.84 43.68 33.08
CA ASN A 416 -49.09 43.35 33.76
C ASN A 416 -50.07 44.53 33.73
N GLY A 417 -51.34 44.23 33.44
CA GLY A 417 -52.41 45.20 33.53
C GLY A 417 -52.85 45.46 34.97
N SER A 418 -53.33 46.66 35.21
CA SER A 418 -54.07 47.08 36.40
C SER A 418 -55.54 47.25 36.02
N ASP A 419 -56.41 46.52 36.72
CA ASP A 419 -57.85 46.55 36.51
C ASP A 419 -58.61 46.48 37.84
N ALA A 420 -59.82 47.03 37.86
CA ALA A 420 -60.69 47.06 39.05
C ALA A 420 -62.19 46.95 38.71
N SER A 421 -62.53 46.76 37.44
CA SER A 421 -63.90 46.75 36.93
C SER A 421 -64.07 45.82 35.70
N ILE A 422 -63.21 44.81 35.59
CA ILE A 422 -63.33 43.72 34.63
C ILE A 422 -63.98 42.52 35.29
N THR A 423 -64.88 41.84 34.57
CA THR A 423 -65.43 40.55 35.02
C THR A 423 -64.80 39.43 34.21
N TYR A 424 -63.86 38.71 34.81
CA TYR A 424 -63.28 37.51 34.24
C TYR A 424 -64.25 36.33 34.39
N SER A 425 -64.61 35.66 33.30
CA SER A 425 -65.51 34.50 33.33
C SER A 425 -65.41 33.64 32.08
N THR A 426 -65.99 32.44 32.13
CA THR A 426 -66.12 31.53 30.98
C THR A 426 -67.00 32.12 29.87
N ASP A 427 -68.04 32.86 30.24
CA ASP A 427 -68.94 33.50 29.28
C ASP A 427 -68.26 34.66 28.55
N ASN A 428 -67.23 35.25 29.17
CA ASN A 428 -66.33 36.24 28.57
C ASN A 428 -65.09 35.61 27.93
N GLY A 429 -64.95 34.28 27.95
CA GLY A 429 -63.85 33.54 27.33
C GLY A 429 -64.19 32.96 25.97
N LYS A 430 -63.17 32.87 25.12
CA LYS A 430 -63.08 31.96 23.98
C LYS A 430 -62.28 30.72 24.36
N ILE A 431 -61.22 30.89 25.14
CA ILE A 431 -60.35 29.84 25.68
C ILE A 431 -60.37 29.94 27.22
N SER A 432 -61.06 29.00 27.87
CA SER A 432 -61.24 28.95 29.32
C SER A 432 -62.00 30.17 29.88
N GLN A 433 -61.34 31.29 30.21
CA GLN A 433 -61.95 32.53 30.70
C GLN A 433 -61.33 33.75 30.00
N GLY A 434 -62.14 34.78 29.74
CA GLY A 434 -61.68 36.06 29.21
C GLY A 434 -62.27 37.25 29.95
N ALA A 435 -61.93 38.47 29.51
CA ALA A 435 -62.28 39.72 30.15
C ALA A 435 -63.59 40.31 29.62
N GLY A 436 -64.59 40.50 30.48
CA GLY A 436 -65.80 41.27 30.18
C GLY A 436 -65.63 42.77 30.47
N PHE A 437 -65.93 43.59 29.47
CA PHE A 437 -65.94 45.06 29.52
C PHE A 437 -67.37 45.57 29.37
N VAL A 438 -67.79 46.47 30.26
CA VAL A 438 -69.11 47.12 30.23
C VAL A 438 -68.89 48.63 30.14
N SER A 439 -69.38 49.27 29.07
CA SER A 439 -69.04 50.67 28.81
C SER A 439 -69.71 51.64 29.78
N ALA A 440 -70.87 51.27 30.34
CA ALA A 440 -71.54 52.00 31.41
C ALA A 440 -70.75 52.02 32.75
N ASN A 441 -69.84 51.06 32.96
CA ASN A 441 -69.02 50.96 34.17
C ASN A 441 -67.60 51.53 33.98
N SER A 442 -67.30 52.15 32.83
CA SER A 442 -65.96 52.62 32.46
C SER A 442 -64.89 51.52 32.58
N SER A 443 -65.27 50.27 32.27
CA SER A 443 -64.41 49.08 32.30
C SER A 443 -63.21 49.22 31.35
N LYS A 444 -62.02 48.89 31.85
CA LYS A 444 -60.73 48.99 31.14
C LYS A 444 -59.67 48.19 31.88
N ILE A 445 -58.59 47.88 31.17
CA ILE A 445 -57.31 47.44 31.75
C ILE A 445 -56.28 48.51 31.36
N LEU A 446 -55.51 49.02 32.33
CA LEU A 446 -54.43 49.98 32.08
C LEU A 446 -53.07 49.32 32.30
N PHE A 447 -52.08 49.61 31.45
CA PHE A 447 -50.71 49.14 31.62
C PHE A 447 -49.78 50.30 32.04
N ALA A 448 -48.62 49.97 32.60
CA ALA A 448 -47.58 50.97 32.84
C ALA A 448 -46.98 51.49 31.52
N ASP A 449 -46.51 52.74 31.51
CA ASP A 449 -45.84 53.34 30.35
C ASP A 449 -44.46 52.67 30.12
N ALA A 450 -44.49 51.56 29.38
CA ALA A 450 -43.35 50.72 29.06
C ALA A 450 -42.86 50.97 27.62
N SER A 451 -41.54 51.11 27.44
CA SER A 451 -40.93 51.29 26.12
C SER A 451 -41.18 50.12 25.16
N LEU A 452 -41.27 48.89 25.67
CA LEU A 452 -41.54 47.69 24.87
C LEU A 452 -42.95 47.71 24.25
N LEU A 453 -43.93 48.30 24.93
CA LEU A 453 -45.29 48.47 24.40
C LEU A 453 -45.38 49.54 23.29
N LYS A 454 -44.26 50.16 22.88
CA LYS A 454 -44.23 51.29 21.94
C LYS A 454 -43.33 51.03 20.71
N PRO A 455 -43.61 49.98 19.92
CA PRO A 455 -42.86 49.71 18.70
C PRO A 455 -43.10 50.80 17.64
N THR A 456 -42.02 51.41 17.15
CA THR A 456 -42.03 52.46 16.11
C THR A 456 -41.95 51.90 14.68
N GLY A 457 -41.47 50.66 14.54
CA GLY A 457 -41.44 49.91 13.28
C GLY A 457 -42.61 48.93 13.15
N ASN A 458 -42.35 47.84 12.42
CA ASN A 458 -43.30 46.76 12.17
C ASN A 458 -43.84 46.19 13.49
N HIS A 459 -45.12 45.86 13.52
CA HIS A 459 -45.80 45.34 14.71
C HIS A 459 -47.07 44.58 14.34
N SER A 460 -47.56 43.74 15.25
CA SER A 460 -48.84 43.04 15.09
C SER A 460 -49.57 42.96 16.42
N VAL A 461 -50.89 43.03 16.43
CA VAL A 461 -51.74 42.73 17.58
C VAL A 461 -52.72 41.64 17.17
N SER A 462 -52.89 40.59 17.96
CA SER A 462 -53.99 39.62 17.80
C SER A 462 -54.85 39.53 19.04
N PHE A 463 -56.12 39.23 18.87
CA PHE A 463 -57.06 39.04 19.98
C PHE A 463 -58.32 38.30 19.50
N TRP A 464 -58.93 37.53 20.39
CA TRP A 464 -60.34 37.18 20.25
C TRP A 464 -61.19 38.29 20.85
N PHE A 465 -62.31 38.62 20.20
CA PHE A 465 -63.28 39.58 20.71
C PHE A 465 -64.72 39.17 20.37
N LYS A 466 -65.66 39.67 21.17
CA LYS A 466 -67.09 39.48 21.00
C LYS A 466 -67.80 40.77 21.41
N THR A 467 -68.65 41.32 20.54
CA THR A 467 -69.44 42.53 20.85
C THR A 467 -70.73 42.56 20.03
N THR A 468 -71.71 43.31 20.50
CA THR A 468 -72.90 43.70 19.74
C THR A 468 -72.91 45.19 19.36
N THR A 469 -71.86 45.95 19.70
CA THR A 469 -71.90 47.42 19.62
C THR A 469 -72.07 47.92 18.19
N SER A 470 -73.14 48.70 17.98
CA SER A 470 -73.49 49.32 16.70
C SER A 470 -73.37 50.85 16.67
N SER A 471 -72.83 51.50 17.72
CA SER A 471 -72.75 52.96 17.80
C SER A 471 -71.59 53.47 18.67
N GLY A 472 -71.05 54.64 18.30
CA GLY A 472 -69.94 55.28 18.99
C GLY A 472 -68.58 54.63 18.73
N TRP A 473 -67.52 55.31 19.17
CA TRP A 473 -66.17 54.75 19.19
C TRP A 473 -66.01 53.81 20.38
N LYS A 474 -65.31 52.69 20.20
CA LYS A 474 -65.06 51.69 21.26
C LYS A 474 -63.61 51.17 21.19
N GLY A 475 -62.72 51.66 22.05
CA GLY A 475 -61.30 51.25 22.08
C GLY A 475 -61.14 49.80 22.55
N ILE A 476 -60.45 48.97 21.78
CA ILE A 476 -60.17 47.55 22.08
C ILE A 476 -58.74 47.40 22.60
N PHE A 477 -57.76 47.93 21.85
CA PHE A 477 -56.34 47.95 22.20
C PHE A 477 -55.76 49.33 21.88
N GLN A 478 -54.90 49.83 22.75
CA GLN A 478 -54.22 51.11 22.59
C GLN A 478 -52.77 51.02 23.05
N SER A 479 -51.87 51.63 22.28
CA SER A 479 -50.58 52.13 22.78
C SER A 479 -50.31 53.45 22.06
N TYR A 480 -50.51 54.57 22.73
CA TYR A 480 -50.75 55.84 22.06
C TYR A 480 -50.33 57.04 22.93
N SER A 481 -49.99 58.16 22.30
CA SER A 481 -49.52 59.38 22.98
C SER A 481 -50.48 60.55 22.80
N GLN A 482 -50.36 61.57 23.66
CA GLN A 482 -51.39 62.60 23.78
C GLN A 482 -51.59 63.50 22.53
N VAL A 483 -52.84 64.00 22.45
CA VAL A 483 -53.35 65.29 21.94
C VAL A 483 -52.42 66.16 21.07
N SER A 484 -53.01 66.75 20.01
CA SER A 484 -52.37 67.47 18.90
C SER A 484 -51.72 66.60 17.82
N THR A 485 -51.58 65.29 18.07
CA THR A 485 -51.06 64.32 17.11
C THR A 485 -51.83 63.00 17.16
N VAL A 486 -51.59 62.11 16.20
CA VAL A 486 -52.13 60.74 16.13
C VAL A 486 -51.09 59.66 16.49
N ALA A 487 -50.11 60.04 17.32
CA ALA A 487 -48.92 59.28 17.63
C ALA A 487 -49.21 57.92 18.32
N GLY A 488 -48.93 56.81 17.62
CA GLY A 488 -48.96 55.45 18.16
C GLY A 488 -49.88 54.51 17.39
N ILE A 489 -50.43 53.54 18.12
CA ILE A 489 -51.25 52.41 17.65
C ILE A 489 -52.63 52.45 18.34
N GLN A 490 -53.71 52.34 17.57
CA GLN A 490 -55.07 52.17 18.09
C GLN A 490 -55.82 51.07 17.36
N ILE A 491 -56.62 50.29 18.08
CA ILE A 491 -57.57 49.34 17.51
C ILE A 491 -58.91 49.50 18.23
N MET A 492 -60.00 49.66 17.47
CA MET A 492 -61.30 50.05 18.00
C MET A 492 -62.46 49.64 17.08
N MET A 493 -63.69 49.57 17.61
CA MET A 493 -64.89 49.60 16.76
C MET A 493 -65.08 51.02 16.21
N SER A 494 -65.42 51.12 14.93
CA SER A 494 -65.52 52.40 14.23
C SER A 494 -66.85 53.10 14.47
N GLY A 495 -66.80 54.27 15.12
CA GLY A 495 -67.97 55.13 15.29
C GLY A 495 -68.47 55.76 13.99
N ALA A 496 -67.57 55.95 13.01
CA ALA A 496 -67.91 56.40 11.66
C ALA A 496 -68.43 55.27 10.75
N ASN A 497 -68.10 54.01 11.06
CA ASN A 497 -68.48 52.83 10.29
C ASN A 497 -69.05 51.75 11.24
N PRO A 498 -70.32 51.88 11.68
CA PRO A 498 -70.96 50.99 12.64
C PRO A 498 -70.67 49.51 12.43
N GLY A 499 -70.27 48.83 13.51
CA GLY A 499 -70.00 47.40 13.51
C GLY A 499 -68.68 46.96 12.88
N LYS A 500 -67.86 47.87 12.32
CA LYS A 500 -66.59 47.54 11.68
C LYS A 500 -65.39 47.76 12.60
N LEU A 501 -64.39 46.89 12.48
CA LEU A 501 -63.11 47.03 13.18
C LEU A 501 -62.23 48.06 12.45
N ARG A 502 -61.59 48.95 13.21
CA ARG A 502 -60.65 49.97 12.75
C ARG A 502 -59.30 49.76 13.43
N PHE A 503 -58.23 49.81 12.64
CA PHE A 503 -56.84 49.77 13.09
C PHE A 503 -56.14 51.03 12.57
N VAL A 504 -55.48 51.77 13.45
CA VAL A 504 -54.81 53.05 13.16
C VAL A 504 -53.34 52.96 13.56
N ASN A 505 -52.51 53.53 12.71
CA ASN A 505 -51.14 53.92 13.03
C ASN A 505 -50.97 55.41 12.74
N GLY A 506 -50.22 56.10 13.58
CA GLY A 506 -49.83 57.46 13.33
C GLY A 506 -48.53 57.88 14.03
N ASN A 507 -48.09 59.07 13.68
CA ASN A 507 -46.87 59.70 14.15
C ASN A 507 -47.16 61.01 14.89
N ASN A 508 -46.10 61.69 15.30
CA ASN A 508 -46.14 62.90 16.11
C ASN A 508 -46.11 64.21 15.29
N GLN A 509 -46.55 64.19 14.02
CA GLN A 509 -46.45 65.36 13.13
C GLN A 509 -47.76 66.18 13.01
N GLY A 510 -48.93 65.59 13.29
CA GLY A 510 -50.21 66.29 13.19
C GLY A 510 -51.42 65.35 13.09
N PHE A 511 -52.41 65.75 12.29
CA PHE A 511 -53.67 65.03 12.03
C PHE A 511 -54.00 64.89 10.52
N ASN A 512 -53.01 65.00 9.63
CA ASN A 512 -53.21 64.86 8.20
C ASN A 512 -53.31 63.37 7.80
N TYR A 513 -54.40 63.00 7.13
CA TYR A 513 -54.62 61.62 6.67
C TYR A 513 -53.65 61.25 5.54
N GLY A 514 -53.04 60.07 5.64
CA GLY A 514 -52.05 59.54 4.69
C GLY A 514 -50.60 59.94 4.98
N THR A 515 -50.35 60.98 5.79
CA THR A 515 -48.99 61.42 6.19
C THR A 515 -48.72 61.31 7.68
N ASP A 516 -49.69 61.70 8.51
CA ASP A 516 -49.54 61.78 9.97
C ASP A 516 -50.24 60.59 10.65
N TYR A 517 -51.27 60.05 10.00
CA TYR A 517 -51.87 58.75 10.31
C TYR A 517 -52.49 58.09 9.08
N VAL A 518 -52.78 56.80 9.21
CA VAL A 518 -53.65 56.06 8.30
C VAL A 518 -54.49 55.05 9.08
N GLU A 519 -55.66 54.71 8.54
CA GLU A 519 -56.54 53.71 9.11
C GLU A 519 -56.85 52.58 8.12
N ALA A 520 -56.87 51.35 8.62
CA ALA A 520 -57.50 50.21 7.96
C ALA A 520 -58.85 49.96 8.63
N ILE A 521 -59.90 49.74 7.83
CA ILE A 521 -61.27 49.45 8.30
C ILE A 521 -61.75 48.16 7.64
N SER A 522 -62.28 47.22 8.43
CA SER A 522 -62.75 45.91 7.93
C SER A 522 -63.80 46.04 6.83
N SER A 523 -63.71 45.21 5.78
CA SER A 523 -64.70 45.15 4.70
C SER A 523 -66.07 44.67 5.20
N GLY A 524 -66.09 43.67 6.09
CA GLY A 524 -67.28 43.19 6.82
C GLY A 524 -67.45 43.82 8.21
N THR A 525 -68.61 43.56 8.82
CA THR A 525 -68.96 43.87 10.22
C THR A 525 -68.66 42.69 11.16
N VAL A 526 -68.42 42.98 12.43
CA VAL A 526 -67.96 42.05 13.47
C VAL A 526 -68.64 42.30 14.83
N ASN A 527 -69.92 42.68 14.79
CA ASN A 527 -70.73 43.06 15.96
C ASN A 527 -72.05 42.25 16.05
N ASP A 528 -72.02 40.99 15.63
CA ASP A 528 -73.18 40.08 15.62
C ASP A 528 -73.42 39.37 16.97
N GLY A 529 -72.50 39.52 17.94
CA GLY A 529 -72.49 38.78 19.20
C GLY A 529 -71.70 37.47 19.18
N SER A 530 -71.08 37.11 18.05
CA SER A 530 -70.18 35.95 17.92
C SER A 530 -68.76 36.26 18.40
N TRP A 531 -67.97 35.21 18.59
CA TRP A 531 -66.51 35.32 18.79
C TRP A 531 -65.80 35.44 17.45
N HIS A 532 -65.17 36.59 17.19
CA HIS A 532 -64.26 36.82 16.08
C HIS A 532 -62.80 36.82 16.53
N PHE A 533 -61.89 36.38 15.67
CA PHE A 533 -60.44 36.52 15.87
C PHE A 533 -59.90 37.61 14.94
N ALA A 534 -59.26 38.63 15.48
CA ALA A 534 -58.58 39.66 14.70
C ALA A 534 -57.06 39.51 14.77
N VAL A 535 -56.39 39.81 13.66
CA VAL A 535 -54.97 40.15 13.65
C VAL A 535 -54.76 41.45 12.87
N CYS A 536 -54.34 42.50 13.57
CA CYS A 536 -53.96 43.79 13.00
C CYS A 536 -52.44 43.80 12.81
N VAL A 537 -51.95 43.97 11.56
CA VAL A 537 -50.54 43.84 11.20
C VAL A 537 -50.05 45.09 10.47
N SER A 538 -48.91 45.62 10.92
CA SER A 538 -48.14 46.64 10.22
C SER A 538 -46.78 46.09 9.82
N ASP A 539 -46.48 46.14 8.52
CA ASP A 539 -45.15 45.81 7.98
C ASP A 539 -44.31 47.05 7.66
N GLY A 540 -44.68 48.20 8.22
CA GLY A 540 -44.04 49.50 7.98
C GLY A 540 -44.44 50.15 6.65
N SER A 541 -44.94 49.37 5.68
CA SER A 541 -45.39 49.83 4.36
C SER A 541 -46.91 49.77 4.16
N THR A 542 -47.60 48.99 4.99
CA THR A 542 -49.06 48.79 4.95
C THR A 542 -49.62 48.49 6.35
N LEU A 543 -50.88 48.85 6.56
CA LEU A 543 -51.73 48.35 7.64
C LEU A 543 -52.69 47.31 7.08
N LYS A 544 -52.76 46.16 7.75
CA LYS A 544 -53.60 45.03 7.39
C LYS A 544 -54.48 44.63 8.57
N ILE A 545 -55.75 44.31 8.29
CA ILE A 545 -56.63 43.59 9.23
C ILE A 545 -56.91 42.23 8.63
N TYR A 546 -56.62 41.17 9.37
CA TYR A 546 -57.12 39.82 9.12
C TYR A 546 -58.22 39.51 10.12
N LEU A 547 -59.25 38.79 9.68
CA LEU A 547 -60.31 38.26 10.54
C LEU A 547 -60.40 36.75 10.36
N ASP A 548 -60.71 36.04 11.44
CA ASP A 548 -61.15 34.63 11.45
C ASP A 548 -60.26 33.67 10.64
N GLY A 549 -58.94 33.84 10.78
CA GLY A 549 -57.93 32.99 10.15
C GLY A 549 -57.82 33.11 8.62
N ASN A 550 -58.50 34.07 7.99
CA ASN A 550 -58.47 34.24 6.53
C ASN A 550 -57.03 34.47 6.02
N SER A 551 -56.66 33.77 4.95
CA SER A 551 -55.33 33.85 4.31
C SER A 551 -55.05 35.19 3.60
N SER A 552 -56.05 36.06 3.50
CA SER A 552 -55.97 37.38 2.88
C SER A 552 -56.62 38.42 3.80
N PRO A 553 -56.07 39.63 3.90
CA PRO A 553 -56.57 40.64 4.82
C PRO A 553 -57.90 41.23 4.34
N VAL A 554 -58.85 41.41 5.26
CA VAL A 554 -60.15 42.07 5.02
C VAL A 554 -60.04 43.59 4.87
N ALA A 555 -58.87 44.16 5.18
CA ALA A 555 -58.51 45.54 4.93
C ALA A 555 -56.99 45.62 4.71
N ASN A 556 -56.54 46.36 3.69
CA ASN A 556 -55.11 46.53 3.38
C ASN A 556 -54.90 47.95 2.83
N VAL A 557 -54.16 48.80 3.55
CA VAL A 557 -53.98 50.22 3.23
C VAL A 557 -52.50 50.59 3.31
N GLY A 558 -52.01 51.32 2.31
CA GLY A 558 -50.59 51.75 2.26
C GLY A 558 -50.23 52.76 3.34
N TRP A 559 -49.00 52.71 3.83
CA TRP A 559 -48.46 53.60 4.86
C TRP A 559 -47.01 53.98 4.61
N THR A 560 -46.67 55.24 4.87
CA THR A 560 -45.29 55.76 4.76
C THR A 560 -44.86 56.69 5.91
N GLY A 561 -45.77 57.06 6.83
CA GLY A 561 -45.48 58.00 7.90
C GLY A 561 -44.80 57.42 9.16
N GLY A 562 -44.56 56.10 9.21
CA GLY A 562 -43.96 55.40 10.36
C GLY A 562 -44.89 55.34 11.59
N VAL A 563 -44.41 54.84 12.73
CA VAL A 563 -45.09 55.03 14.02
C VAL A 563 -44.15 55.76 14.97
N ALA A 564 -44.67 56.76 15.67
CA ALA A 564 -43.94 57.54 16.65
C ALA A 564 -44.78 57.74 17.91
N TYR A 565 -44.11 58.02 19.03
CA TYR A 565 -44.73 58.23 20.33
C TYR A 565 -44.12 59.50 20.96
N THR A 566 -44.94 60.22 21.72
CA THR A 566 -44.50 61.30 22.63
C THR A 566 -44.74 60.87 24.08
N SER A 567 -44.20 61.62 25.04
CA SER A 567 -44.43 61.39 26.48
C SER A 567 -45.35 62.49 27.02
N PRO A 568 -46.34 62.16 27.89
CA PRO A 568 -46.69 60.82 28.35
C PRO A 568 -47.45 60.00 27.29
N SER A 569 -47.45 58.68 27.47
CA SER A 569 -48.20 57.74 26.64
C SER A 569 -49.03 56.77 27.47
N TYR A 570 -50.05 56.21 26.85
CA TYR A 570 -51.09 55.42 27.50
C TYR A 570 -51.30 54.11 26.75
N GLN A 571 -51.29 53.03 27.52
CA GLN A 571 -51.46 51.67 27.05
C GLN A 571 -52.66 51.06 27.76
N ALA A 572 -53.62 50.53 27.00
CA ALA A 572 -54.88 50.05 27.55
C ALA A 572 -55.54 48.94 26.71
N LEU A 573 -56.37 48.13 27.37
CA LEU A 573 -57.44 47.36 26.73
C LEU A 573 -58.80 47.91 27.14
N GLY A 574 -59.75 47.90 26.19
CA GLY A 574 -61.15 48.22 26.46
C GLY A 574 -61.51 49.70 26.60
N CYS A 575 -60.59 50.63 26.34
CA CYS A 575 -60.89 52.06 26.24
C CYS A 575 -59.95 52.77 25.25
N PHE A 576 -60.23 54.04 24.97
CA PHE A 576 -59.27 55.00 24.43
C PHE A 576 -58.95 56.01 25.54
N ASP A 577 -57.73 56.00 26.08
CA ASP A 577 -57.24 57.04 26.97
C ASP A 577 -56.82 58.28 26.17
N ASN A 578 -57.45 59.40 26.49
CA ASN A 578 -57.20 60.70 25.92
C ASN A 578 -56.68 61.64 27.02
N ASN A 579 -55.35 61.79 27.13
CA ASN A 579 -54.69 62.64 28.13
C ASN A 579 -55.02 62.24 29.59
N GLY A 580 -54.73 60.99 29.96
CA GLY A 580 -55.02 60.44 31.30
C GLY A 580 -56.51 60.33 31.60
N THR A 581 -57.36 60.46 30.58
CA THR A 581 -58.81 60.43 30.67
C THR A 581 -59.34 59.33 29.74
N PRO A 582 -59.53 58.10 30.25
CA PRO A 582 -60.21 57.04 29.54
C PRO A 582 -61.61 57.45 29.08
N GLU A 583 -61.84 57.31 27.78
CA GLU A 583 -63.12 57.45 27.10
C GLU A 583 -63.34 56.27 26.12
N ALA A 584 -64.41 56.34 25.31
CA ALA A 584 -64.74 55.33 24.29
C ALA A 584 -64.67 53.86 24.79
N PHE A 585 -65.19 53.59 26.00
CA PHE A 585 -65.11 52.28 26.64
C PHE A 585 -65.79 51.18 25.82
N PHE A 586 -65.12 50.04 25.64
CA PHE A 586 -65.62 48.84 24.98
C PHE A 586 -66.84 48.26 25.71
N ASP A 587 -67.67 47.55 24.96
CA ASP A 587 -68.81 46.81 25.49
C ASP A 587 -68.83 45.43 24.83
N GLY A 588 -68.53 44.38 25.58
CA GLY A 588 -68.23 43.05 25.05
C GLY A 588 -67.12 42.31 25.81
N SER A 589 -66.59 41.26 25.19
CA SER A 589 -65.56 40.40 25.76
C SER A 589 -64.27 40.45 24.92
N LEU A 590 -63.10 40.40 25.56
CA LEU A 590 -61.79 40.18 24.91
C LEU A 590 -61.09 38.96 25.53
N ASP A 591 -60.32 38.24 24.72
CA ASP A 591 -59.57 37.05 25.15
C ASP A 591 -58.27 36.87 24.33
N GLU A 592 -57.27 36.18 24.90
CA GLU A 592 -55.99 35.79 24.29
C GLU A 592 -55.28 36.95 23.52
N VAL A 593 -55.14 38.12 24.17
CA VAL A 593 -54.61 39.32 23.52
C VAL A 593 -53.08 39.26 23.46
N SER A 594 -52.51 39.26 22.26
CA SER A 594 -51.06 39.18 22.00
C SER A 594 -50.56 40.39 21.21
N PHE A 595 -49.34 40.86 21.48
CA PHE A 595 -48.74 42.02 20.83
C PHE A 595 -47.27 41.77 20.47
N TRP A 596 -46.85 42.11 19.25
CA TRP A 596 -45.52 41.86 18.69
C TRP A 596 -44.86 43.11 18.14
N SER A 597 -43.53 43.23 18.27
CA SER A 597 -42.67 44.22 17.58
C SER A 597 -42.15 43.70 16.23
N ARG A 598 -43.03 43.00 15.49
CA ARG A 598 -42.82 42.61 14.09
C ARG A 598 -44.16 42.40 13.36
N ALA A 599 -44.10 42.32 12.04
CA ALA A 599 -45.20 41.78 11.25
C ALA A 599 -45.31 40.26 11.41
N LEU A 600 -46.53 39.75 11.57
CA LEU A 600 -46.86 38.33 11.46
C LEU A 600 -47.08 37.96 9.98
N THR A 601 -46.65 36.75 9.61
CA THR A 601 -46.91 36.18 8.29
C THR A 601 -48.31 35.57 8.19
N THR A 602 -48.84 35.36 6.98
CA THR A 602 -50.14 34.70 6.77
C THR A 602 -50.19 33.28 7.30
N GLY A 603 -49.07 32.54 7.25
CA GLY A 603 -48.94 31.23 7.87
C GLY A 603 -49.07 31.29 9.40
N GLU A 604 -48.44 32.27 10.04
CA GLU A 604 -48.52 32.50 11.49
C GLU A 604 -49.90 32.96 11.95
N ILE A 605 -50.59 33.78 11.16
CA ILE A 605 -52.00 34.16 11.39
C ILE A 605 -52.92 32.93 11.31
N SER A 606 -52.68 32.07 10.31
CA SER A 606 -53.43 30.82 10.13
C SER A 606 -53.17 29.83 11.27
N GLN A 607 -51.93 29.77 11.77
CA GLN A 607 -51.55 29.01 12.95
C GLN A 607 -52.27 29.54 14.19
N LEU A 608 -52.15 30.84 14.52
CA LEU A 608 -52.77 31.45 15.69
C LEU A 608 -54.29 31.22 15.78
N TYR A 609 -55.00 31.19 14.65
CA TYR A 609 -56.44 30.90 14.61
C TYR A 609 -56.79 29.44 14.89
N ASN A 610 -55.86 28.49 14.62
CA ASN A 610 -55.97 27.04 14.75
C ASN A 610 -57.41 26.49 14.72
N SER A 611 -57.90 26.14 13.53
CA SER A 611 -59.21 25.48 13.35
C SER A 611 -60.41 26.25 13.93
N GLY A 612 -60.25 27.56 14.21
CA GLY A 612 -61.28 28.39 14.85
C GLY A 612 -61.35 28.29 16.37
N THR A 613 -60.41 27.61 17.03
CA THR A 613 -60.30 27.61 18.51
C THR A 613 -59.32 28.65 19.03
N GLY A 614 -58.31 29.01 18.23
CA GLY A 614 -57.08 29.65 18.70
C GLY A 614 -56.00 28.62 19.09
N LEU A 615 -54.73 29.03 19.10
CA LEU A 615 -53.65 28.30 19.78
C LEU A 615 -53.55 28.75 21.24
N GLN A 616 -53.27 27.80 22.14
CA GLN A 616 -52.93 28.10 23.53
C GLN A 616 -51.43 28.32 23.68
N TYR A 617 -51.04 29.40 24.34
CA TYR A 617 -49.63 29.65 24.67
C TYR A 617 -49.10 28.73 25.81
N PRO A 618 -47.87 28.20 25.69
CA PRO A 618 -46.90 28.44 24.61
C PRO A 618 -47.25 27.71 23.31
N PHE A 619 -47.23 28.47 22.21
CA PHE A 619 -47.72 28.12 20.88
C PHE A 619 -46.60 27.84 19.85
#